data_AF-A0A6L7Q1N2-F1
#
_entry.id   AF-A0A6L7Q1N2-F1
#
_cell.length_a   1.000
_cell.length_b   1.000
_cell.length_c   1.000
_cell.angle_alpha   90.00
_cell.angle_beta   90.00
_cell.angle_gamma   90.00
#
_symmetry.space_group_name_H-M   'P 1'
#
loop_
_entity.id
_entity.type
_entity.pdbx_description
1 polymer ?
#
loop_
_entity_poly.entity_id
_entity_poly.type
_entity_poly.pdbx_seq_one_letter_code
_entity_poly.pdbx_strand_id
1 'polypeptide(L)'
;MGLALDRWTSQPAVSNPKVYAGTALRALASQPRHHGGVVNFAAALTAEVSRSEDHDLFDLLPTHRSSIGYRRNQTNYMIHPDASFTLEYKGKWHPFLLEFERRATTPKRIPQRLASYRRYFTSGWAERDHGGRKPGVLFVFETPESETAFLDVADATEGLDVITANAEALAEHGILGEAWILPPPHSLDRAPLAGLY
;
A
#
# COMPACT_ATOMS: atom_id res chain seq x y z
N MET A 1 -31.03 23.02 -11.27
CA MET A 1 -30.30 22.09 -12.16
C MET A 1 -29.08 22.85 -12.67
N GLY A 2 -27.85 22.55 -12.22
CA GLY A 2 -26.67 23.32 -12.72
C GLY A 2 -25.31 23.13 -12.02
N LEU A 3 -25.23 22.85 -10.71
CA LEU A 3 -23.93 22.77 -10.02
C LEU A 3 -23.13 21.47 -10.26
N ALA A 4 -23.78 20.43 -10.81
CA ALA A 4 -23.14 19.15 -11.10
C ALA A 4 -22.42 19.11 -12.46
N LEU A 5 -22.79 19.97 -13.40
CA LEU A 5 -22.23 19.99 -14.77
C LEU A 5 -20.95 20.85 -14.88
N ASP A 6 -20.77 21.85 -14.01
CA ASP A 6 -19.52 22.63 -13.95
C ASP A 6 -18.31 21.84 -13.43
N ARG A 7 -18.52 20.65 -12.85
CA ARG A 7 -17.43 19.72 -12.51
C ARG A 7 -16.91 18.91 -13.71
N TRP A 8 -17.57 19.00 -14.87
CA TRP A 8 -17.29 18.16 -16.05
C TRP A 8 -16.88 18.96 -17.28
N THR A 9 -16.76 20.28 -17.18
CA THR A 9 -16.34 21.13 -18.32
C THR A 9 -14.83 21.24 -18.35
N SER A 10 -14.24 20.55 -19.33
CA SER A 10 -12.82 20.65 -19.65
C SER A 10 -12.53 22.04 -20.21
N GLN A 11 -11.99 22.96 -19.42
CA GLN A 11 -11.52 24.22 -19.97
C GLN A 11 -10.18 24.01 -20.70
N PRO A 12 -10.07 24.41 -21.98
CA PRO A 12 -8.80 24.39 -22.68
C PRO A 12 -7.81 25.32 -21.97
N ALA A 13 -6.57 24.85 -21.79
CA ALA A 13 -5.50 25.65 -21.23
C ALA A 13 -5.28 26.88 -22.10
N VAL A 14 -5.21 28.06 -21.49
CA VAL A 14 -5.02 29.35 -22.16
C VAL A 14 -3.78 29.35 -23.08
N SER A 15 -2.78 28.54 -22.75
CA SER A 15 -1.54 28.39 -23.51
C SER A 15 -1.59 27.38 -24.66
N ASN A 16 -2.54 26.45 -24.67
CA ASN A 16 -2.71 25.48 -25.76
C ASN A 16 -4.15 24.91 -25.77
N PRO A 17 -4.98 25.26 -26.77
CA PRO A 17 -6.38 24.85 -26.81
C PRO A 17 -6.60 23.35 -27.06
N LYS A 18 -5.53 22.58 -27.34
CA LYS A 18 -5.56 21.10 -27.41
C LYS A 18 -5.25 20.42 -26.07
N VAL A 19 -4.91 21.18 -25.03
CA VAL A 19 -4.57 20.67 -23.69
C VAL A 19 -5.68 21.06 -22.73
N TYR A 20 -6.45 20.08 -22.27
CA TYR A 20 -7.44 20.30 -21.22
C TYR A 20 -6.78 20.14 -19.84
N ALA A 21 -6.83 21.17 -19.00
CA ALA A 21 -6.20 21.17 -17.69
C ALA A 21 -7.26 21.18 -16.58
N GLY A 22 -7.18 20.20 -15.68
CA GLY A 22 -8.02 20.14 -14.48
C GLY A 22 -7.56 19.04 -13.52
N THR A 23 -7.81 19.23 -12.23
CA THR A 23 -7.56 18.25 -11.16
C THR A 23 -8.23 16.90 -11.43
N ALA A 24 -9.36 16.89 -12.15
CA ALA A 24 -10.08 15.68 -12.56
C ALA A 24 -9.33 14.85 -13.63
N LEU A 25 -8.73 15.49 -14.65
CA LEU A 25 -7.93 14.77 -15.67
C LEU A 25 -6.64 14.19 -15.09
N ARG A 26 -5.99 14.90 -14.17
CA ARG A 26 -4.83 14.37 -13.42
C ARG A 26 -5.23 13.21 -12.51
N ALA A 27 -6.42 13.26 -11.89
CA ALA A 27 -6.95 12.16 -11.10
C ALA A 27 -7.27 10.94 -11.97
N LEU A 28 -7.91 11.13 -13.12
CA LEU A 28 -8.23 10.08 -14.09
C LEU A 28 -6.99 9.45 -14.71
N ALA A 29 -5.97 10.23 -15.07
CA ALA A 29 -4.70 9.68 -15.57
C ALA A 29 -3.89 8.97 -14.47
N SER A 30 -4.09 9.35 -13.19
CA SER A 30 -3.41 8.71 -12.08
C SER A 30 -4.01 7.36 -11.70
N GLN A 31 -5.30 7.11 -11.93
CA GLN A 31 -5.92 5.82 -11.57
C GLN A 31 -5.32 4.62 -12.35
N PRO A 32 -5.15 4.67 -13.69
CA PRO A 32 -4.54 3.56 -14.44
C PRO A 32 -3.10 3.25 -14.01
N ARG A 33 -2.29 4.28 -13.72
CA ARG A 33 -0.91 4.07 -13.26
C ARG A 33 -0.84 3.48 -11.86
N HIS A 34 -1.73 3.90 -10.95
CA HIS A 34 -1.85 3.32 -9.62
C HIS A 34 -2.24 1.85 -9.69
N HIS A 35 -3.32 1.57 -10.43
CA HIS A 35 -3.76 0.21 -10.67
C HIS A 35 -2.66 -0.63 -11.34
N GLY A 36 -1.95 -0.08 -12.32
CA GLY A 36 -0.80 -0.72 -12.95
C GLY A 36 0.32 -1.06 -11.96
N GLY A 37 0.64 -0.17 -11.03
CA GLY A 37 1.63 -0.45 -9.98
C GLY A 37 1.23 -1.62 -9.08
N VAL A 38 -0.01 -1.63 -8.60
CA VAL A 38 -0.55 -2.72 -7.78
C VAL A 38 -0.59 -4.05 -8.55
N VAL A 39 -1.04 -4.03 -9.81
CA VAL A 39 -1.07 -5.22 -10.67
C VAL A 39 0.33 -5.74 -10.96
N ASN A 40 1.29 -4.85 -11.23
CA ASN A 40 2.68 -5.24 -11.48
C ASN A 40 3.30 -5.86 -10.23
N PHE A 41 3.07 -5.28 -9.05
CA PHE A 41 3.50 -5.87 -7.78
C PHE A 41 2.91 -7.28 -7.60
N ALA A 42 1.60 -7.42 -7.76
CA ALA A 42 0.91 -8.70 -7.60
C ALA A 42 1.42 -9.77 -8.59
N ALA A 43 1.65 -9.39 -9.84
CA ALA A 43 2.21 -10.27 -10.87
C ALA A 43 3.64 -10.70 -10.54
N ALA A 44 4.50 -9.76 -10.13
CA ALA A 44 5.87 -10.05 -9.74
C ALA A 44 5.94 -10.96 -8.49
N LEU A 45 5.11 -10.70 -7.47
CA LEU A 45 5.02 -11.53 -6.26
C LEU A 45 4.62 -12.96 -6.63
N THR A 46 3.57 -13.12 -7.45
CA THR A 46 3.12 -14.44 -7.92
C THR A 46 4.23 -15.16 -8.71
N ALA A 47 4.96 -14.43 -9.55
CA ALA A 47 6.05 -14.99 -10.34
C ALA A 47 7.26 -15.41 -9.50
N GLU A 48 7.56 -14.70 -8.40
CA GLU A 48 8.62 -15.11 -7.48
C GLU A 48 8.21 -16.30 -6.60
N VAL A 49 6.99 -16.28 -6.06
CA VAL A 49 6.47 -17.41 -5.27
C VAL A 49 6.43 -18.69 -6.10
N SER A 50 5.97 -18.64 -7.36
CA SER A 50 5.94 -19.82 -8.23
C SER A 50 7.31 -20.41 -8.58
N ARG A 51 8.40 -19.65 -8.35
CA ARG A 51 9.79 -20.11 -8.52
C ARG A 51 10.45 -20.50 -7.20
N SER A 52 9.77 -20.30 -6.06
CA SER A 52 10.30 -20.62 -4.74
C SER A 52 9.76 -21.97 -4.27
N GLU A 53 10.62 -22.79 -3.66
CA GLU A 53 10.20 -24.03 -2.99
C GLU A 53 9.79 -23.80 -1.52
N ASP A 54 10.13 -22.63 -0.97
CA ASP A 54 9.93 -22.30 0.44
C ASP A 54 8.67 -21.44 0.69
N HIS A 55 8.05 -20.91 -0.36
CA HIS A 55 6.96 -19.95 -0.26
C HIS A 55 5.68 -20.44 -0.94
N ASP A 56 4.56 -20.15 -0.27
CA ASP A 56 3.22 -20.27 -0.86
C ASP A 56 2.48 -18.94 -0.72
N LEU A 57 1.57 -18.67 -1.67
CA LEU A 57 0.79 -17.43 -1.72
C LEU A 57 -0.70 -17.75 -1.74
N PHE A 58 -1.42 -17.17 -0.79
CA PHE A 58 -2.85 -17.34 -0.62
C PHE A 58 -3.58 -16.00 -0.68
N ASP A 59 -4.84 -16.05 -1.06
CA ASP A 59 -5.79 -14.93 -0.98
C ASP A 59 -5.26 -13.61 -1.57
N LEU A 60 -4.41 -13.69 -2.61
CA LEU A 60 -3.95 -12.50 -3.31
C LEU A 60 -5.12 -11.89 -4.08
N LEU A 61 -5.63 -10.78 -3.55
CA LEU A 61 -6.78 -10.05 -4.08
C LEU A 61 -6.34 -8.65 -4.53
N PRO A 62 -5.74 -8.50 -5.73
CA PRO A 62 -5.35 -7.20 -6.27
C PRO A 62 -6.58 -6.59 -6.95
N THR A 63 -7.48 -5.96 -6.19
CA THR A 63 -8.65 -5.31 -6.79
C THR A 63 -9.12 -4.12 -5.98
N HIS A 64 -9.84 -3.21 -6.65
CA HIS A 64 -10.50 -2.00 -6.11
C HIS A 64 -11.46 -2.24 -4.91
N ARG A 65 -11.52 -3.43 -4.32
CA ARG A 65 -12.54 -3.90 -3.38
C ARG A 65 -12.04 -4.51 -2.08
N SER A 66 -10.76 -4.41 -1.72
CA SER A 66 -10.29 -4.83 -0.39
C SER A 66 -10.71 -3.81 0.67
N SER A 67 -12.03 -3.59 0.80
CA SER A 67 -12.63 -2.74 1.80
C SER A 67 -12.92 -3.58 3.03
N ILE A 68 -12.14 -3.40 4.08
CA ILE A 68 -12.31 -4.15 5.33
C ILE A 68 -13.12 -3.27 6.28
N GLY A 69 -14.38 -3.67 6.49
CA GLY A 69 -15.30 -2.99 7.41
C GLY A 69 -15.15 -3.55 8.82
N TYR A 70 -15.03 -2.68 9.82
CA TYR A 70 -14.91 -3.08 11.22
C TYR A 70 -15.69 -2.14 12.14
N ARG A 71 -15.94 -2.58 13.38
CA ARG A 71 -16.71 -1.80 14.36
C ARG A 71 -15.88 -1.51 15.59
N ARG A 72 -15.79 -0.23 15.97
CA ARG A 72 -15.12 0.23 17.21
C ARG A 72 -16.01 1.23 17.94
N ASN A 73 -16.26 1.01 19.23
CA ASN A 73 -17.12 1.86 20.07
C ASN A 73 -18.49 2.16 19.42
N GLN A 74 -19.14 1.12 18.89
CA GLN A 74 -20.43 1.19 18.16
C GLN A 74 -20.41 1.96 16.83
N THR A 75 -19.28 2.54 16.43
CA THR A 75 -19.10 3.19 15.13
C THR A 75 -18.52 2.21 14.12
N ASN A 76 -19.08 2.19 12.90
CA ASN A 76 -18.55 1.44 11.78
C ASN A 76 -17.45 2.24 11.07
N TYR A 77 -16.35 1.58 10.76
CA TYR A 77 -15.20 2.12 10.06
C TYR A 77 -14.82 1.21 8.91
N MET A 78 -13.95 1.71 8.04
CA MET A 78 -13.46 0.97 6.89
C MET A 78 -12.00 1.35 6.61
N ILE A 79 -11.20 0.37 6.20
CA ILE A 79 -9.91 0.58 5.56
C ILE A 79 -9.97 0.06 4.12
N HIS A 80 -9.10 0.59 3.27
CA HIS A 80 -9.06 0.29 1.84
C HIS A 80 -7.62 0.04 1.36
N PRO A 81 -6.98 -1.06 1.80
CA PRO A 81 -5.73 -1.51 1.20
C PRO A 81 -5.87 -1.67 -0.32
N ASP A 82 -4.77 -1.43 -1.02
CA ASP A 82 -4.70 -1.59 -2.48
C ASP A 82 -4.71 -3.08 -2.89
N ALA A 83 -4.09 -3.92 -2.06
CA ALA A 83 -4.20 -5.37 -2.15
C ALA A 83 -4.11 -5.99 -0.76
N SER A 84 -4.57 -7.23 -0.63
CA SER A 84 -4.32 -8.08 0.53
C SER A 84 -3.91 -9.45 0.05
N PHE A 85 -3.07 -10.13 0.82
CA PHE A 85 -2.63 -11.49 0.55
C PHE A 85 -2.09 -12.13 1.84
N THR A 86 -1.91 -13.45 1.82
CA THR A 86 -1.21 -14.19 2.87
C THR A 86 -0.02 -14.88 2.22
N LEU A 87 1.17 -14.65 2.78
CA LEU A 87 2.38 -15.33 2.36
C LEU A 87 2.72 -16.40 3.41
N GLU A 88 3.01 -17.60 2.96
CA GLU A 88 3.61 -18.64 3.79
C GLU A 88 5.09 -18.76 3.48
N TYR A 89 5.90 -18.91 4.52
CA TYR A 89 7.32 -19.23 4.44
C TYR A 89 7.63 -20.37 5.40
N LYS A 90 8.11 -21.50 4.86
CA LYS A 90 8.52 -22.68 5.66
C LYS A 90 7.48 -23.12 6.70
N GLY A 91 6.21 -23.21 6.32
CA GLY A 91 5.13 -23.64 7.21
C GLY A 91 4.49 -22.53 8.06
N LYS A 92 5.00 -21.29 7.97
CA LYS A 92 4.48 -20.14 8.72
C LYS A 92 3.81 -19.16 7.80
N TRP A 93 2.50 -18.99 7.97
CA TRP A 93 1.71 -18.01 7.24
C TRP A 93 1.68 -16.65 7.94
N HIS A 94 1.71 -15.58 7.15
CA HIS A 94 1.61 -14.21 7.59
C HIS A 94 0.74 -13.38 6.62
N PRO A 95 -0.31 -12.72 7.13
CA PRO A 95 -1.19 -11.89 6.31
C PRO A 95 -0.57 -10.51 6.06
N PHE A 96 -0.83 -9.93 4.89
CA PHE A 96 -0.32 -8.62 4.48
C PHE A 96 -1.40 -7.74 3.86
N LEU A 97 -1.31 -6.44 4.15
CA LEU A 97 -2.08 -5.38 3.54
C LEU A 97 -1.12 -4.47 2.77
N LEU A 98 -1.35 -4.27 1.48
CA LEU A 98 -0.49 -3.49 0.59
C LEU A 98 -1.05 -2.08 0.36
N GLU A 99 -0.16 -1.11 0.35
CA GLU A 99 -0.37 0.29 -0.01
C GLU A 99 0.68 0.70 -1.05
N PHE A 100 0.24 1.03 -2.26
CA PHE A 100 1.12 1.51 -3.32
C PHE A 100 1.11 3.04 -3.33
N GLU A 101 2.19 3.68 -2.87
CA GLU A 101 2.27 5.13 -2.76
C GLU A 101 3.06 5.76 -3.91
N ARG A 102 2.43 6.75 -4.54
CA ARG A 102 2.92 7.36 -5.79
C ARG A 102 3.39 8.79 -5.66
N ARG A 103 2.97 9.48 -4.60
CA ARG A 103 3.04 10.95 -4.52
C ARG A 103 3.74 11.45 -3.26
N ALA A 104 4.58 10.67 -2.60
CA ALA A 104 5.25 11.13 -1.39
C ALA A 104 6.42 12.11 -1.67
N THR A 105 6.19 13.14 -2.48
CA THR A 105 6.87 14.43 -2.31
C THR A 105 6.14 15.32 -1.30
N THR A 106 4.91 14.98 -0.88
CA THR A 106 4.30 15.62 0.30
C THR A 106 3.41 14.61 1.06
N PRO A 107 3.88 14.04 2.19
CA PRO A 107 3.21 12.96 2.91
C PRO A 107 1.96 13.41 3.70
N LYS A 108 1.19 14.40 3.23
CA LYS A 108 0.04 14.95 3.98
C LYS A 108 -1.03 13.92 4.32
N ARG A 109 -1.17 12.85 3.52
CA ARG A 109 -2.19 11.81 3.71
C ARG A 109 -1.69 10.58 4.44
N ILE A 110 -0.37 10.43 4.59
CA ILE A 110 0.24 9.27 5.22
C ILE A 110 -0.18 9.16 6.69
N PRO A 111 -0.15 10.23 7.53
CA PRO A 111 -0.64 10.16 8.90
C PRO A 111 -2.12 9.75 8.99
N GLN A 112 -2.96 10.21 8.06
CA GLN A 112 -4.39 9.87 8.04
C GLN A 112 -4.62 8.40 7.70
N ARG A 113 -3.84 7.87 6.74
CA ARG A 113 -3.88 6.46 6.35
C ARG A 113 -3.39 5.56 7.48
N LEU A 114 -2.23 5.88 8.06
CA LEU A 114 -1.69 5.18 9.23
C LEU A 114 -2.66 5.24 10.42
N ALA A 115 -3.32 6.37 10.68
CA ALA A 115 -4.33 6.47 11.74
C ALA A 115 -5.53 5.54 11.53
N SER A 116 -5.90 5.26 10.27
CA SER A 116 -6.99 4.33 9.94
C SER A 116 -6.58 2.89 10.23
N TYR A 117 -5.34 2.51 9.88
CA TYR A 117 -4.76 1.22 10.26
C TYR A 117 -4.61 1.08 11.78
N ARG A 118 -4.05 2.07 12.47
CA ARG A 118 -3.94 2.06 13.95
C ARG A 118 -5.30 1.80 14.58
N ARG A 119 -6.37 2.44 14.08
CA ARG A 119 -7.73 2.24 14.58
C ARG A 119 -8.26 0.82 14.33
N TYR A 120 -7.95 0.23 13.18
CA TYR A 120 -8.32 -1.15 12.85
C TYR A 120 -7.59 -2.16 13.74
N PHE A 121 -6.27 -2.01 13.89
CA PHE A 121 -5.43 -2.92 14.68
C PHE A 121 -5.76 -2.86 16.17
N THR A 122 -6.01 -1.66 16.70
CA THR A 122 -6.43 -1.47 18.11
C THR A 122 -7.88 -1.88 18.39
N SER A 123 -8.67 -2.20 17.37
CA SER A 123 -10.07 -2.62 17.55
C SER A 123 -10.25 -4.11 17.84
N GLY A 124 -9.18 -4.92 17.72
CA GLY A 124 -9.23 -6.39 17.81
C GLY A 124 -9.75 -7.09 16.55
N TRP A 125 -10.29 -6.36 15.58
CA TRP A 125 -10.77 -6.94 14.33
C TRP A 125 -9.65 -7.45 13.42
N ALA A 126 -8.47 -6.83 13.46
CA ALA A 126 -7.33 -7.28 12.64
C ALA A 126 -6.99 -8.75 12.89
N GLU A 127 -6.83 -9.17 14.15
CA GLU A 127 -6.57 -10.59 14.45
C GLU A 127 -7.77 -11.46 14.07
N ARG A 128 -8.99 -11.01 14.32
CA ARG A 128 -10.21 -11.76 14.00
C ARG A 128 -10.36 -12.03 12.50
N ASP A 129 -10.13 -11.03 11.68
CA ASP A 129 -10.31 -11.09 10.23
C ASP A 129 -9.18 -11.85 9.56
N HIS A 130 -8.03 -11.98 10.23
CA HIS A 130 -6.81 -12.61 9.72
C HIS A 130 -6.34 -13.81 10.57
N GLY A 131 -7.28 -14.64 11.05
CA GLY A 131 -6.97 -15.96 11.60
C GLY A 131 -6.17 -15.97 12.91
N GLY A 132 -6.28 -14.92 13.72
CA GLY A 132 -5.55 -14.74 14.98
C GLY A 132 -4.19 -14.05 14.83
N ARG A 133 -3.81 -13.61 13.63
CA ARG A 133 -2.56 -12.86 13.38
C ARG A 133 -2.87 -11.42 12.97
N LYS A 134 -2.04 -10.49 13.42
CA LYS A 134 -2.07 -9.12 12.88
C LYS A 134 -1.35 -9.11 11.53
N PRO A 135 -1.92 -8.49 10.49
CA PRO A 135 -1.24 -8.39 9.21
C PRO A 135 -0.13 -7.34 9.23
N GLY A 136 0.95 -7.58 8.50
CA GLY A 136 1.92 -6.53 8.16
C GLY A 136 1.31 -5.54 7.17
N VAL A 137 1.68 -4.26 7.27
CA VAL A 137 1.26 -3.23 6.31
C VAL A 137 2.45 -2.85 5.42
N LEU A 138 2.40 -3.27 4.16
CA LEU A 138 3.43 -3.03 3.17
C LEU A 138 3.18 -1.72 2.45
N PHE A 139 4.11 -0.78 2.54
CA PHE A 139 4.11 0.44 1.72
C PHE A 139 5.15 0.31 0.61
N VAL A 140 4.68 0.28 -0.64
CA VAL A 140 5.54 0.28 -1.82
C VAL A 140 5.52 1.66 -2.45
N PHE A 141 6.67 2.32 -2.49
CA PHE A 141 6.82 3.66 -3.06
C PHE A 141 7.27 3.61 -4.52
N GLU A 142 6.72 4.51 -5.34
CA GLU A 142 7.12 4.64 -6.75
C GLU A 142 8.59 5.09 -6.90
N THR A 143 9.13 5.84 -5.93
CA THR A 143 10.52 6.34 -5.97
C THR A 143 11.26 6.16 -4.63
N PRO A 144 12.59 6.04 -4.62
CA PRO A 144 13.38 5.99 -3.38
C PRO A 144 13.22 7.22 -2.49
N GLU A 145 13.13 8.42 -3.05
CA GLU A 145 12.99 9.66 -2.28
C GLU A 145 11.67 9.69 -1.50
N SER A 146 10.62 9.11 -2.08
CA SER A 146 9.31 8.96 -1.46
C SER A 146 9.34 8.01 -0.26
N GLU A 147 10.11 6.91 -0.37
CA GLU A 147 10.37 5.99 0.74
C GLU A 147 11.18 6.68 1.84
N THR A 148 12.27 7.36 1.52
CA THR A 148 13.08 8.10 2.51
C THR A 148 12.26 9.16 3.24
N ALA A 149 11.49 9.96 2.51
CA ALA A 149 10.63 10.98 3.12
C ALA A 149 9.54 10.36 4.02
N PHE A 150 9.10 9.14 3.73
CA PHE A 150 8.22 8.38 4.64
C PHE A 150 8.98 7.94 5.89
N LEU A 151 10.17 7.35 5.75
CA LEU A 151 10.97 6.86 6.87
C LEU A 151 11.32 7.99 7.85
N ASP A 152 11.59 9.20 7.35
CA ASP A 152 11.89 10.40 8.16
C ASP A 152 10.70 10.86 9.01
N VAL A 153 9.47 10.60 8.57
CA VAL A 153 8.23 11.02 9.28
C VAL A 153 7.52 9.87 9.97
N ALA A 154 7.89 8.63 9.65
CA ALA A 154 7.40 7.41 10.27
C ALA A 154 8.07 7.21 11.63
N ASP A 155 8.10 8.27 12.46
CA ASP A 155 8.54 8.18 13.84
C ASP A 155 7.45 7.41 14.62
N ALA A 156 7.84 6.21 15.07
CA ALA A 156 7.04 5.26 15.84
C ALA A 156 5.56 5.20 15.43
N THR A 157 5.25 4.42 14.40
CA THR A 157 3.90 3.86 14.27
C THR A 157 3.66 2.80 15.34
N GLU A 158 3.64 3.22 16.60
CA GLU A 158 3.44 2.36 17.76
C GLU A 158 2.21 1.47 17.53
N GLY A 159 2.44 0.16 17.51
CA GLY A 159 1.40 -0.86 17.30
C GLY A 159 1.03 -1.18 15.85
N LEU A 160 1.78 -0.72 14.85
CA LEU A 160 1.67 -1.18 13.46
C LEU A 160 3.00 -1.75 12.95
N ASP A 161 2.95 -2.95 12.38
CA ASP A 161 4.06 -3.56 11.66
C ASP A 161 4.08 -3.01 10.23
N VAL A 162 4.60 -1.78 10.10
CA VAL A 162 4.77 -1.13 8.79
C VAL A 162 6.10 -1.55 8.19
N ILE A 163 6.08 -2.01 6.94
CA ILE A 163 7.27 -2.42 6.20
C ILE A 163 7.26 -1.66 4.88
N THR A 164 8.40 -1.11 4.46
CA THR A 164 8.49 -0.29 3.25
C THR A 164 9.42 -0.90 2.22
N ALA A 165 9.14 -0.63 0.95
CA ALA A 165 10.07 -0.81 -0.16
C ALA A 165 9.82 0.28 -1.20
N ASN A 166 10.74 0.45 -2.14
CA ASN A 166 10.49 1.25 -3.33
C ASN A 166 10.62 0.40 -4.60
N ALA A 167 10.06 0.89 -5.71
CA ALA A 167 10.01 0.17 -6.97
C ALA A 167 11.40 -0.20 -7.53
N GLU A 168 12.42 0.61 -7.28
CA GLU A 168 13.80 0.34 -7.69
C GLU A 168 14.39 -0.83 -6.89
N ALA A 169 14.27 -0.80 -5.56
CA ALA A 169 14.73 -1.89 -4.69
C ALA A 169 14.02 -3.22 -4.98
N LEU A 170 12.70 -3.18 -5.25
CA LEU A 170 11.94 -4.38 -5.64
C LEU A 170 12.39 -4.92 -7.01
N ALA A 171 12.77 -4.06 -7.95
CA ALA A 171 13.29 -4.48 -9.23
C ALA A 171 14.71 -5.06 -9.13
N GLU A 172 15.53 -4.55 -8.22
CA GLU A 172 16.92 -5.01 -8.01
C GLU A 172 17.00 -6.31 -7.21
N HIS A 173 16.28 -6.38 -6.07
CA HIS A 173 16.41 -7.48 -5.11
C HIS A 173 15.27 -8.50 -5.16
N GLY A 174 14.17 -8.18 -5.85
CA GLY A 174 12.95 -8.97 -5.87
C GLY A 174 12.05 -8.72 -4.65
N ILE A 175 10.80 -9.11 -4.77
CA ILE A 175 9.76 -8.95 -3.74
C ILE A 175 9.98 -9.89 -2.55
N LEU A 176 10.48 -11.10 -2.76
CA LEU A 176 10.80 -12.03 -1.67
C LEU A 176 12.23 -11.83 -1.13
N GLY A 177 13.06 -11.07 -1.85
CA GLY A 177 14.44 -10.77 -1.51
C GLY A 177 14.61 -9.52 -0.64
N GLU A 178 15.87 -9.06 -0.54
CA GLU A 178 16.34 -7.97 0.33
C GLU A 178 15.89 -6.58 -0.13
N ALA A 179 14.60 -6.39 -0.34
CA ALA A 179 14.02 -5.12 -0.78
C ALA A 179 13.36 -4.32 0.34
N TRP A 180 13.15 -4.89 1.52
CA TRP A 180 12.23 -4.35 2.53
C TRP A 180 12.92 -3.73 3.73
N ILE A 181 12.39 -2.62 4.22
CA ILE A 181 12.89 -1.86 5.37
C ILE A 181 11.81 -1.82 6.45
N LEU A 182 12.22 -1.97 7.72
CA LEU A 182 11.38 -1.60 8.86
C LEU A 182 11.73 -0.15 9.26
N PRO A 183 10.74 0.74 9.43
CA PRO A 183 10.98 2.10 9.86
C PRO A 183 11.56 2.15 11.29
N PRO A 184 12.15 3.29 11.71
CA PRO A 184 12.64 3.46 13.07
C PRO A 184 11.59 3.11 14.12
N PRO A 185 11.98 2.50 15.25
CA PRO A 185 13.35 2.33 15.76
C PRO A 185 14.09 1.07 15.27
N HIS A 186 13.54 0.36 14.28
CA HIS A 186 14.16 -0.87 13.75
C HIS A 186 15.36 -0.56 12.82
N SER A 187 16.03 -1.62 12.34
CA SER A 187 17.13 -1.44 11.37
C SER A 187 16.60 -0.88 10.06
N LEU A 188 17.33 0.09 9.51
CA LEU A 188 17.10 0.64 8.18
C LEU A 188 17.75 -0.21 7.07
N ASP A 189 18.43 -1.31 7.44
CA ASP A 189 18.97 -2.25 6.47
C ASP A 189 17.84 -2.98 5.76
N ARG A 190 18.01 -3.21 4.45
CA ARG A 190 17.06 -4.01 3.69
C ARG A 190 17.17 -5.48 4.07
N ALA A 191 16.03 -6.16 4.07
CA ALA A 191 15.91 -7.55 4.48
C ALA A 191 14.84 -8.27 3.63
N PRO A 192 14.89 -9.62 3.55
CA PRO A 192 13.84 -10.38 2.91
C PRO A 192 12.53 -10.23 3.67
N LEU A 193 11.40 -10.25 2.96
CA LEU A 193 10.09 -10.09 3.58
C LEU A 193 9.86 -11.14 4.69
N ALA A 194 10.29 -12.38 4.46
CA ALA A 194 10.24 -13.48 5.41
C ALA A 194 11.12 -13.28 6.67
N GLY A 195 12.10 -12.39 6.64
CA GLY A 195 12.95 -12.06 7.79
C GLY A 195 12.33 -11.03 8.73
N LEU A 196 11.18 -10.45 8.37
CA LEU A 196 10.55 -9.33 9.06
C LEU A 196 9.28 -9.71 9.84
N TYR A 197 8.92 -11.00 9.90
CA TYR A 197 7.72 -11.49 10.60
C TYR A 197 7.85 -12.89 11.23
#